data_AF-A0A972TYR1-F1
#
_entry.id   AF-A0A972TYR1-F1
#
_cell.length_a   1.000
_cell.length_b   1.000
_cell.length_c   1.000
_cell.angle_alpha   90.00
_cell.angle_beta   90.00
_cell.angle_gamma   90.00
#
_symmetry.space_group_name_H-M   'P 1'
#
loop_
_entity.id
_entity.type
_entity.pdbx_description
1 polymer ?
#
loop_
_entity_poly.entity_id
_entity_poly.type
_entity_poly.pdbx_seq_one_letter_code
_entity_poly.pdbx_strand_id
1 'polypeptide(L)' 'LSFRYFRCFRGVCNTCRIRVNSKVKRMCETPIQPGQEILLEPAPGRIIKDLVIEFN' A
#
# COMPACT_ATOMS: atom_id res chain seq x y z
N LEU A 1 2.61 13.16 1.99
CA LEU A 1 2.29 11.72 1.90
C LEU A 1 1.07 11.50 1.00
N SER A 2 1.32 11.10 -0.24
CA SER A 2 0.32 10.72 -1.23
C SER A 2 0.13 9.20 -1.23
N PHE A 3 -1.12 8.76 -1.16
CA PHE A 3 -1.54 7.36 -1.29
C PHE A 3 -2.89 7.32 -2.03
N ARG A 4 -3.28 6.15 -2.55
CA ARG A 4 -4.55 6.03 -3.25
C ARG A 4 -5.73 6.04 -2.28
N TYR A 5 -6.61 7.02 -2.47
CA TYR A 5 -7.84 7.13 -1.68
C TYR A 5 -8.90 6.10 -2.13
N PHE A 6 -9.06 5.91 -3.45
CA PHE A 6 -10.00 4.93 -4.00
C PHE A 6 -9.52 3.49 -3.75
N ARG A 7 -10.29 2.75 -2.92
CA ARG A 7 -10.07 1.34 -2.60
C ARG A 7 -11.37 0.69 -2.14
N CYS A 8 -11.52 -0.60 -2.42
CA CYS A 8 -12.74 -1.35 -2.09
C CYS A 8 -12.87 -1.76 -0.62
N PHE A 9 -11.81 -1.61 0.18
CA PHE A 9 -11.68 -2.09 1.58
C PHE A 9 -11.93 -3.58 1.82
N ARG A 10 -12.02 -4.39 0.75
CA ARG A 10 -12.39 -5.81 0.79
C ARG A 10 -11.31 -6.73 0.22
N GLY A 11 -10.09 -6.24 0.04
CA GLY A 11 -9.01 -6.98 -0.62
C GLY A 11 -9.16 -7.16 -2.14
N VAL A 12 -10.32 -6.90 -2.76
CA VAL A 12 -10.57 -7.31 -4.15
C VAL A 12 -9.91 -6.41 -5.23
N CYS A 13 -10.02 -5.08 -5.09
CA CYS A 13 -9.67 -4.15 -6.17
C CYS A 13 -8.16 -3.98 -6.47
N ASN A 14 -7.28 -4.49 -5.60
CA ASN A 14 -5.82 -4.34 -5.73
C ASN A 14 -5.24 -2.91 -5.78
N THR A 15 -6.06 -1.86 -5.62
CA THR A 15 -5.60 -0.46 -5.74
C THR A 15 -4.79 0.06 -4.55
N CYS A 16 -4.76 -0.66 -3.43
CA CYS A 16 -4.03 -0.26 -2.22
C CYS A 16 -2.76 -1.08 -1.97
N ARG A 17 -2.13 -1.59 -3.05
CA ARG A 17 -0.86 -2.31 -2.97
C ARG A 17 0.27 -1.37 -2.57
N ILE A 18 0.96 -1.71 -1.49
CA ILE A 18 2.18 -1.02 -1.01
C ILE A 18 3.17 -2.07 -0.50
N ARG A 19 4.42 -1.68 -0.19
CA ARG A 19 5.32 -2.51 0.62
C ARG A 19 5.22 -2.12 2.08
N VAL A 20 5.04 -3.12 2.95
CA VAL A 20 5.12 -3.01 4.40
C VAL A 20 6.27 -3.89 4.86
N ASN A 21 7.31 -3.31 5.45
CA ASN A 21 8.55 -4.01 5.78
C ASN A 21 9.09 -4.80 4.56
N SER A 22 9.22 -4.08 3.44
CA SER A 22 9.68 -4.59 2.14
C SER A 22 8.84 -5.68 1.46
N LYS A 23 7.73 -6.14 2.06
CA LYS A 23 6.81 -7.12 1.45
C LYS A 23 5.61 -6.43 0.81
N VAL A 24 5.30 -6.78 -0.43
CA VAL A 24 4.10 -6.26 -1.12
C VAL A 24 2.84 -6.82 -0.46
N LYS A 25 1.96 -5.92 -0.02
CA LYS A 25 0.71 -6.23 0.69
C LYS A 25 -0.41 -5.32 0.20
N ARG A 26 -1.66 -5.78 0.38
CA ARG A 26 -2.85 -4.93 0.22
C ARG A 26 -3.10 -4.23 1.56
N MET A 27 -3.01 -2.91 1.59
CA MET A 27 -3.08 -2.17 2.85
C MET A 27 -4.43 -2.33 3.57
N CYS A 28 -5.54 -2.52 2.83
CA CYS A 28 -6.86 -2.63 3.46
C CYS A 28 -7.10 -3.92 4.24
N GLU A 29 -6.25 -4.94 4.11
CA GLU A 29 -6.37 -6.23 4.80
C GLU A 29 -5.11 -6.56 5.60
N THR A 30 -4.20 -5.59 5.77
CA THR A 30 -2.97 -5.77 6.52
C THR A 30 -3.16 -5.21 7.93
N PRO A 31 -3.46 -6.06 8.94
CA PRO A 31 -3.57 -5.60 10.32
C PRO A 31 -2.20 -5.15 10.84
N ILE A 32 -2.19 -4.04 11.58
CA ILE A 32 -1.01 -3.49 12.25
C ILE A 32 -1.30 -3.47 13.75
N GLN A 33 -0.35 -3.90 14.56
CA GLN A 33 -0.51 -3.89 16.02
C GLN A 33 -0.23 -2.49 16.58
N PRO A 34 -0.95 -2.04 17.63
CA PRO A 34 -0.62 -0.80 18.31
C PRO A 34 0.83 -0.79 18.81
N GLY A 35 1.53 0.33 18.62
CA GLY A 35 2.94 0.48 19.00
C GLY A 35 3.95 -0.20 18.07
N GLN A 36 3.48 -0.90 17.02
CA GLN A 36 4.36 -1.48 16.02
C GLN A 36 4.94 -0.40 15.11
N GLU A 37 6.27 -0.33 15.01
CA GLU A 37 6.94 0.44 13.98
C GLU A 37 6.93 -0.33 12.65
N ILE A 38 6.57 0.36 11.57
CA ILE A 38 6.52 -0.23 10.23
C ILE A 38 7.17 0.71 9.22
N LEU A 39 7.87 0.13 8.26
CA LEU A 39 8.35 0.84 7.08
C LEU A 39 7.35 0.70 5.95
N LEU A 40 6.81 1.84 5.49
CA LEU A 40 5.96 1.92 4.32
C LEU A 40 6.76 2.37 3.12
N GLU A 41 6.68 1.63 2.03
CA GLU A 41 7.37 1.94 0.79
C GLU A 41 6.41 1.72 -0.39
N PRO A 42 6.62 2.38 -1.55
CA PRO A 42 5.83 2.09 -2.74
C PRO A 42 6.00 0.63 -3.16
N ALA A 43 4.93 0.04 -3.71
CA ALA A 43 5.02 -1.25 -4.38
C ALA A 43 5.91 -1.15 -5.65
N PRO A 44 6.41 -2.28 -6.19
CA PRO A 44 7.12 -2.27 -7.46
C PRO A 44 6.27 -1.69 -8.59
N GLY A 45 6.88 -0.84 -9.42
CA GLY A 45 6.23 -0.17 -10.55
C GLY A 45 6.75 1.25 -10.74
N ARG A 46 6.19 1.97 -11.72
CA ARG A 46 6.49 3.39 -11.89
C ARG A 46 5.88 4.17 -10.74
N ILE A 47 6.73 4.78 -9.92
CA ILE A 47 6.29 5.63 -8.80
C ILE A 47 5.82 6.96 -9.37
N ILE A 48 4.57 7.32 -9.07
CA ILE A 48 3.98 8.61 -9.42
C ILE A 48 4.34 9.64 -8.34
N LYS A 49 4.05 9.33 -7.07
CA LYS A 49 4.38 10.17 -5.90
C LYS A 49 4.20 9.39 -4.60
N ASP A 50 5.16 9.49 -3.69
CA ASP A 50 5.16 8.83 -2.38
C ASP A 50 4.82 7.32 -2.47
N LEU A 51 3.62 6.90 -2.08
CA LEU A 51 3.16 5.49 -2.13
C LEU A 51 2.32 5.16 -3.38
N VAL A 52 2.07 6.14 -4.26
CA VAL A 52 1.24 5.97 -5.46
C VAL A 52 2.10 5.45 -6.61
N ILE A 53 1.72 4.29 -7.16
CA ILE A 53 2.30 3.70 -8.36
C ILE A 53 1.32 3.70 -9.52
N GLU A 54 1.82 3.70 -10.75
CA GLU A 54 1.07 3.39 -11.96
C GLU A 54 0.67 1.91 -11.97
N PHE A 55 -0.59 1.60 -12.28
CA PHE A 55 -1.04 0.22 -12.48
C PHE A 55 -1.07 -0.05 -13.98
N ASN A 56 -0.39 -1.10 -14.40
CA ASN A 56 -0.53 -1.66 -15.74
C ASN A 56 -1.74 -2.59 -15.78
#